data_AF-A0A9X3XPH9-F1
#
_entry.id   AF-A0A9X3XPH9-F1
#
_cell.length_a   1.000
_cell.length_b   1.000
_cell.length_c   1.000
_cell.angle_alpha   90.00
_cell.angle_beta   90.00
_cell.angle_gamma   90.00
#
_symmetry.space_group_name_H-M   'P 1'
#
loop_
_entity.id
_entity.type
_entity.pdbx_description
1 polymer ?
#
loop_
_entity_poly.entity_id
_entity_poly.type
_entity_poly.pdbx_seq_one_letter_code
_entity_poly.pdbx_strand_id
1 'polypeptide(L)'
;MLNISENLTLNGNVTVESKQLVTMIASINTDVNGYPNVSITILDKEGYKENFDTCKQGVNEFIEKVLNKQYEALGGVISEA
;
A
#
# COMPACT_ATOMS: atom_id res chain seq x y z
N MET A 1 27.18 0.47 -20.94
CA MET A 1 27.15 0.50 -19.46
C MET A 1 25.74 0.14 -19.05
N LEU A 2 25.56 -0.79 -18.10
CA LEU A 2 24.24 -1.23 -17.64
C LEU A 2 23.81 -0.36 -16.46
N ASN A 3 22.64 0.27 -16.56
CA ASN A 3 21.99 0.97 -15.45
C ASN A 3 20.85 0.09 -14.95
N ILE A 4 20.85 -0.22 -13.65
CA ILE A 4 19.80 -1.00 -12.99
C ILE A 4 19.08 -0.07 -12.04
N SER A 5 17.75 -0.10 -12.05
CA SER A 5 16.90 0.58 -11.08
C SER A 5 15.94 -0.43 -10.45
N GLU A 6 16.00 -0.58 -9.13
CA GLU A 6 15.16 -1.48 -8.36
C GLU A 6 13.88 -0.75 -7.88
N ASN A 7 12.75 -1.45 -7.99
CA ASN A 7 11.47 -0.99 -7.49
C ASN A 7 10.72 -2.14 -6.83
N LEU A 8 10.11 -1.88 -5.69
CA LEU A 8 9.24 -2.82 -4.99
C LEU A 8 7.77 -2.43 -5.23
N THR A 9 6.94 -3.38 -5.64
CA THR A 9 5.49 -3.17 -5.80
C THR A 9 4.72 -3.93 -4.73
N LEU A 10 3.81 -3.23 -4.05
CA LEU A 10 2.87 -3.83 -3.11
C LEU A 10 1.45 -3.71 -3.65
N ASN A 11 0.69 -4.79 -3.53
CA ASN A 11 -0.73 -4.82 -3.89
C ASN A 11 -1.56 -5.11 -2.64
N GLY A 12 -2.69 -4.43 -2.49
CA GLY A 12 -3.62 -4.60 -1.39
C GLY A 12 -5.05 -4.57 -1.88
N ASN A 13 -5.94 -5.21 -1.13
CA ASN A 13 -7.37 -5.10 -1.35
C ASN A 13 -8.12 -5.12 -0.03
N VAL A 14 -9.31 -4.53 -0.01
CA VAL A 14 -10.27 -4.67 1.09
C VAL A 14 -11.47 -5.44 0.56
N THR A 15 -11.75 -6.59 1.17
CA THR A 15 -12.86 -7.47 0.83
C THR A 15 -13.79 -7.61 2.02
N VAL A 16 -15.09 -7.41 1.81
CA VAL A 16 -16.14 -7.57 2.82
C VAL A 16 -17.22 -8.45 2.22
N GLU A 17 -17.70 -9.46 2.95
CA GLU A 17 -18.74 -10.40 2.48
C GLU A 17 -18.44 -11.00 1.08
N SER A 18 -17.16 -11.30 0.82
CA SER A 18 -16.66 -11.80 -0.48
C SER A 18 -16.75 -10.81 -1.66
N LYS A 19 -17.09 -9.55 -1.41
CA LYS A 19 -17.02 -8.46 -2.39
C LYS A 19 -15.78 -7.61 -2.16
N GLN A 20 -15.00 -7.43 -3.21
CA GLN A 20 -13.85 -6.53 -3.17
C GLN A 20 -14.32 -5.09 -3.33
N LEU A 21 -14.10 -4.26 -2.30
CA LEU A 21 -14.59 -2.88 -2.24
C LEU A 21 -13.52 -1.87 -2.68
N VAL A 22 -12.26 -2.16 -2.34
CA VAL A 22 -11.11 -1.29 -2.62
C VAL A 22 -9.96 -2.13 -3.15
N THR A 23 -9.24 -1.62 -4.14
CA THR A 23 -7.94 -2.12 -4.59
C THR A 23 -6.88 -1.05 -4.43
N MET A 24 -5.67 -1.46 -4.10
CA MET A 24 -4.55 -0.58 -3.81
C MET A 24 -3.29 -1.13 -4.45
N ILE A 25 -2.49 -0.23 -5.00
CA ILE A 25 -1.16 -0.54 -5.50
C ILE A 25 -0.20 0.54 -5.04
N ALA A 26 0.99 0.13 -4.62
CA ALA A 26 2.06 1.04 -4.26
C ALA A 26 3.36 0.64 -4.96
N SER A 27 4.14 1.63 -5.36
CA SER A 27 5.49 1.45 -5.88
C SER A 27 6.49 2.21 -5.02
N ILE A 28 7.52 1.51 -4.56
CA ILE A 28 8.64 2.02 -3.79
C ILE A 28 9.86 1.97 -4.70
N ASN A 29 10.48 3.12 -4.95
CA ASN A 29 11.79 3.18 -5.60
C ASN A 29 12.87 3.06 -4.52
N THR A 30 13.73 2.07 -4.63
CA THR A 30 14.76 1.78 -3.62
C THR A 30 16.05 2.55 -3.84
N ASP A 31 16.22 3.15 -5.01
CA ASP A 31 17.50 3.70 -5.48
C ASP A 31 17.53 5.23 -5.50
N VAL A 32 16.36 5.85 -5.30
CA VAL A 32 16.19 7.31 -5.36
C VAL A 32 15.58 7.79 -4.04
N ASN A 33 16.06 8.93 -3.54
CA ASN A 33 15.39 9.67 -2.46
C ASN A 33 13.98 10.07 -2.93
N GLY A 34 12.99 9.26 -2.59
CA GLY A 34 11.61 9.42 -3.01
C GLY A 34 10.65 8.84 -1.97
N TYR A 35 9.40 9.32 -2.01
CA TYR A 35 8.33 8.77 -1.21
C TYR A 35 7.55 7.74 -2.03
N PRO A 36 6.99 6.68 -1.43
CA PRO A 36 6.22 5.68 -2.16
C PRO A 36 5.07 6.34 -2.93
N ASN A 37 4.86 5.90 -4.18
CA ASN A 37 3.65 6.24 -4.92
C ASN A 37 2.55 5.25 -4.52
N VAL A 38 1.38 5.75 -4.11
CA VAL A 38 0.24 4.92 -3.71
C VAL A 38 -0.98 5.31 -4.53
N SER A 39 -1.62 4.33 -5.13
CA SER A 39 -2.89 4.48 -5.84
C SER A 39 -3.96 3.61 -5.18
N ILE A 40 -5.11 4.22 -4.88
CA ILE A 40 -6.25 3.59 -4.22
C ILE A 40 -7.45 3.77 -5.15
N THR A 41 -8.14 2.67 -5.45
CA THR A 41 -9.33 2.67 -6.30
C THR A 41 -10.49 2.01 -5.57
N ILE A 42 -11.61 2.73 -5.47
CA ILE A 42 -12.89 2.20 -4.95
C ILE A 42 -13.59 1.50 -6.11
N LEU A 43 -13.86 0.20 -5.95
CA LEU A 43 -14.48 -0.65 -6.97
C LEU A 43 -16.01 -0.68 -6.84
N ASP A 44 -16.52 -0.64 -5.61
CA ASP A 44 -17.94 -0.62 -5.30
C ASP A 44 -18.25 0.57 -4.38
N LYS A 45 -18.96 1.58 -4.92
CA LYS A 45 -19.27 2.82 -4.20
C LYS A 45 -20.29 2.62 -3.08
N GLU A 46 -21.28 1.76 -3.29
CA GLU A 46 -22.32 1.51 -2.30
C GLU A 46 -21.75 0.68 -1.15
N GLY A 47 -21.07 -0.42 -1.48
CA GLY A 47 -20.38 -1.25 -0.48
C GLY A 47 -19.31 -0.47 0.30
N TYR A 48 -18.55 0.41 -0.35
CA TYR A 48 -17.58 1.28 0.33
C TYR A 48 -18.26 2.24 1.32
N LYS A 49 -19.40 2.83 0.95
CA LYS A 49 -20.14 3.75 1.82
C LYS A 49 -20.71 3.04 3.06
N GLU A 50 -21.24 1.84 2.86
CA GLU A 50 -21.78 1.01 3.96
C GLU A 50 -20.69 0.50 4.90
N ASN A 51 -19.49 0.26 4.38
CA ASN A 51 -18.34 -0.30 5.11
C ASN A 51 -17.18 0.69 5.23
N PHE A 52 -17.49 1.98 5.40
CA PHE A 52 -16.50 3.05 5.32
C PHE A 52 -15.35 2.88 6.32
N ASP A 53 -15.64 2.55 7.58
CA ASP A 53 -14.62 2.42 8.62
C ASP A 53 -13.69 1.23 8.35
N THR A 54 -14.24 0.09 7.91
CA THR A 54 -13.46 -1.07 7.51
C THR A 54 -12.55 -0.75 6.31
N CYS A 55 -13.07 -0.06 5.30
CA CYS A 55 -12.29 0.34 4.14
C CYS A 55 -11.18 1.33 4.52
N LYS A 56 -11.50 2.32 5.36
CA LYS A 56 -10.54 3.30 5.88
C LYS A 56 -9.44 2.62 6.68
N GLN A 57 -9.78 1.67 7.55
CA GLN A 57 -8.80 0.92 8.33
C GLN A 57 -7.88 0.11 7.40
N GLY A 58 -8.42 -0.65 6.45
CA GLY A 58 -7.62 -1.44 5.51
C GLY A 58 -6.69 -0.59 4.63
N VAL A 59 -7.15 0.61 4.22
CA VAL A 59 -6.31 1.58 3.51
C VAL A 59 -5.17 2.08 4.39
N ASN A 60 -5.45 2.43 5.66
CA ASN A 60 -4.42 2.90 6.58
C ASN A 60 -3.37 1.82 6.86
N GLU A 61 -3.81 0.57 7.11
CA GLU A 61 -2.91 -0.57 7.31
C GLU A 61 -2.04 -0.83 6.07
N PHE A 62 -2.59 -0.67 4.87
CA PHE A 62 -1.81 -0.79 3.64
C PHE A 62 -0.75 0.30 3.53
N ILE A 63 -1.11 1.56 3.78
CA ILE A 63 -0.17 2.69 3.76
C ILE A 63 0.94 2.48 4.80
N GLU A 64 0.59 2.08 6.02
CA GLU A 64 1.57 1.78 7.07
C GLU A 64 2.56 0.70 6.62
N LYS A 65 2.07 -0.41 6.05
CA LYS A 65 2.94 -1.47 5.51
C LYS A 65 3.84 -0.98 4.37
N VAL A 66 3.35 -0.11 3.50
CA VAL A 66 4.15 0.50 2.42
C VAL A 66 5.27 1.35 3.01
N LEU A 67 4.98 2.18 4.02
CA LEU A 67 5.98 3.03 4.66
C LEU A 67 7.00 2.22 5.45
N ASN A 68 6.55 1.17 6.13
CA ASN A 68 7.40 0.21 6.82
C ASN A 68 8.37 -0.47 5.84
N LYS A 69 7.88 -0.91 4.68
CA LYS A 69 8.74 -1.49 3.63
C LYS A 69 9.72 -0.48 3.03
N GLN A 70 9.31 0.77 2.87
CA GLN A 70 10.24 1.84 2.47
C GLN A 70 11.34 2.03 3.52
N TYR A 71 10.99 2.05 4.80
CA TYR A 71 11.95 2.21 5.88
C TYR A 71 12.96 1.06 5.92
N GLU A 72 12.49 -0.18 5.81
CA GLU A 72 13.34 -1.37 5.68
C GLU A 72 14.26 -1.31 4.46
N ALA A 73 13.74 -0.90 3.29
CA ALA A 73 14.53 -0.77 2.07
C ALA A 73 15.65 0.29 2.19
N LEU A 74 15.46 1.30 3.05
CA LEU A 74 16.48 2.31 3.38
C LEU A 74 17.45 1.85 4.49
N GLY A 75 17.39 0.59 4.91
CA GLY A 75 18.26 0.02 5.94
C GLY A 75 17.77 0.21 7.38
N GLY A 76 16.54 0.69 7.56
CA GLY A 76 15.88 0.74 8.87
C GLY A 76 15.48 -0.64 9.39
N VAL A 77 15.39 -0.79 10.72
CA VAL A 77 14.88 -2.01 11.36
C VAL A 77 13.62 -1.64 12.13
N ILE A 78 12.50 -2.27 11.79
CA ILE A 78 11.24 -2.10 12.53
C ILE A 78 11.34 -2.95 13.79
N SER A 79 11.44 -2.30 14.94
CA SER A 79 11.20 -2.97 16.22
C SER A 79 9.70 -3.17 16.36
N GLU A 80 9.22 -4.40 16.18
CA GLU A 80 7.89 -4.76 16.66
C GLU A 80 7.91 -4.55 18.20
N ALA A 81 7.01 -3.71 18.70
CA ALA A 81 6.85 -3.42 20.13
C ALA A 81 5.73 -4.28 20.72
#